data_AF-A0A8I0H3I6-F1
#
_entry.id   AF-A0A8I0H3I6-F1
#
_cell.length_a   1.000
_cell.length_b   1.000
_cell.length_c   1.000
_cell.angle_alpha   90.00
_cell.angle_beta   90.00
_cell.angle_gamma   90.00
#
_symmetry.space_group_name_H-M   'P 1'
#
loop_
_entity.id
_entity.type
_entity.pdbx_description
1 polymer ?
#
loop_
_entity_poly.entity_id
_entity_poly.type
_entity_poly.pdbx_seq_one_letter_code
_entity_poly.pdbx_strand_id
1 'polypeptide(L)'
;IYVTGNTAIDALKTTVRSDYTHPELEWADGSRLIIITAHRRENLGAPMHHMFRAIRRIMDEHPDVKAIYPIHMNPVVRKAAEEELG
;
A
#
# COMPACT_ATOMS: atom_id res chain seq x y z
N ILE A 1 -12.47 -35.41 -13.75
CA ILE A 1 -12.04 -34.06 -13.30
C ILE A 1 -12.88 -33.06 -14.10
N TYR A 2 -13.65 -32.21 -13.43
CA TYR A 2 -14.36 -31.10 -14.09
C TYR A 2 -13.57 -29.81 -13.83
N VAL A 3 -13.23 -29.08 -14.88
CA VAL A 3 -12.58 -27.77 -14.77
C VAL A 3 -13.65 -26.71 -14.90
N THR A 4 -13.90 -26.00 -13.81
CA THR A 4 -14.71 -24.77 -13.80
C THR A 4 -13.73 -23.62 -13.65
N GLY A 5 -13.74 -22.64 -14.56
CA GLY A 5 -12.76 -21.54 -14.60
C GLY A 5 -12.72 -20.67 -13.34
N ASN A 6 -11.93 -19.59 -13.38
CA ASN A 6 -11.79 -18.65 -12.28
C ASN A 6 -12.32 -17.27 -12.69
N THR A 7 -13.61 -17.06 -12.47
CA THR A 7 -14.32 -15.85 -12.86
C THR A 7 -13.65 -14.56 -12.37
N ALA A 8 -12.99 -14.59 -11.20
CA ALA A 8 -12.27 -13.42 -10.67
C ALA A 8 -11.05 -13.06 -11.53
N ILE A 9 -10.31 -14.07 -12.02
CA ILE A 9 -9.17 -13.86 -12.93
C ILE A 9 -9.66 -13.48 -14.33
N ASP A 10 -10.75 -14.08 -14.79
CA ASP A 10 -11.32 -13.76 -16.10
C ASP A 10 -11.85 -12.32 -16.16
N ALA A 11 -12.40 -11.80 -15.06
CA ALA A 11 -12.84 -10.41 -14.98
C ALA A 11 -11.71 -9.41 -15.23
N LEU A 12 -10.48 -9.68 -14.76
CA LEU A 12 -9.33 -8.80 -14.95
C LEU A 12 -9.05 -8.51 -16.43
N LYS A 13 -9.29 -9.49 -17.32
CA LYS A 13 -9.10 -9.31 -18.77
C LYS A 13 -10.06 -8.28 -19.38
N THR A 14 -11.18 -8.01 -18.71
CA THR A 14 -12.24 -7.12 -19.20
C THR A 14 -12.27 -5.77 -18.48
N THR A 15 -11.64 -5.66 -17.31
CA THR A 15 -11.69 -4.45 -16.47
C THR A 15 -10.39 -3.63 -16.49
N VAL A 16 -9.27 -4.22 -16.91
CA VAL A 16 -7.99 -3.49 -17.02
C VAL A 16 -8.04 -2.53 -18.21
N ARG A 17 -7.70 -1.27 -17.94
CA ARG A 17 -7.60 -0.19 -18.92
C ARG A 17 -6.16 0.28 -19.03
N SER A 18 -5.62 0.32 -20.25
CA SER A 18 -4.25 0.78 -20.51
C SER A 18 -4.06 2.29 -20.32
N ASP A 19 -5.16 3.05 -20.37
CA ASP A 19 -5.19 4.50 -20.22
C ASP A 19 -5.61 4.95 -18.81
N TYR A 20 -5.62 4.04 -17.84
CA TYR A 20 -5.93 4.38 -16.46
C TYR A 20 -4.83 5.28 -15.87
N THR A 21 -5.25 6.40 -15.28
CA THR A 21 -4.38 7.28 -14.49
C THR A 21 -4.97 7.51 -13.10
N HIS A 22 -4.08 7.84 -12.15
CA HIS A 22 -4.43 8.21 -10.79
C HIS A 22 -3.38 9.24 -10.29
N PRO A 23 -3.76 10.30 -9.56
CA PRO A 23 -2.82 11.34 -9.14
C PRO A 23 -1.58 10.82 -8.41
N GLU A 24 -1.74 9.77 -7.61
CA GLU A 24 -0.68 9.12 -6.84
C GLU A 24 0.25 8.27 -7.71
N LEU A 25 -0.24 7.75 -8.85
CA LEU A 25 0.60 7.09 -9.85
C LEU A 25 1.40 8.13 -10.63
N GLU A 26 0.78 9.27 -10.99
CA GLU A 26 1.48 10.40 -11.62
C GLU A 26 2.52 11.02 -10.68
N TRP A 27 2.17 11.21 -9.40
CA TRP A 27 3.11 11.64 -8.37
C TRP A 27 4.27 10.67 -8.21
N ALA A 28 4.02 9.36 -8.35
CA ALA A 28 5.06 8.33 -8.23
C ALA A 28 5.86 8.11 -9.51
N ASP A 29 5.55 8.80 -10.61
CA ASP A 29 6.21 8.59 -11.90
C ASP A 29 7.73 8.77 -11.80
N GLY A 30 8.46 7.94 -12.52
CA GLY A 30 9.93 7.87 -12.48
C GLY A 30 10.54 7.37 -11.16
N SER A 31 9.73 7.01 -10.16
CA SER A 31 10.18 6.49 -8.85
C SER A 31 9.86 4.99 -8.71
N ARG A 32 10.58 4.30 -7.83
CA ARG A 32 10.22 2.94 -7.43
C ARG A 32 9.07 3.00 -6.44
N LEU A 33 7.89 2.54 -6.86
CA LEU A 33 6.69 2.57 -6.03
C LEU A 33 6.49 1.29 -5.22
N ILE A 34 6.30 1.42 -3.91
CA ILE A 34 5.87 0.35 -3.00
C ILE A 34 4.41 0.60 -2.61
N ILE A 35 3.53 -0.37 -2.87
CA ILE A 35 2.16 -0.36 -2.35
C ILE A 35 2.12 -1.24 -1.10
N ILE A 36 1.71 -0.65 0.01
CA ILE A 36 1.69 -1.31 1.31
C ILE A 36 0.25 -1.59 1.68
N THR A 37 -0.02 -2.80 2.14
CA THR A 37 -1.28 -3.15 2.79
C THR A 37 -0.95 -3.81 4.12
N ALA A 38 -1.69 -3.45 5.16
CA ALA A 38 -1.48 -4.02 6.49
C ALA A 38 -2.83 -4.35 7.11
N HIS A 39 -2.93 -5.54 7.68
CA HIS A 39 -4.12 -5.94 8.42
C HIS A 39 -4.07 -5.34 9.83
N ARG A 40 -4.96 -4.38 10.12
CA ARG A 40 -4.93 -3.65 11.40
C ARG A 40 -4.98 -4.56 12.63
N ARG A 41 -5.77 -5.65 12.61
CA ARG A 41 -5.98 -6.51 13.79
C ARG A 41 -4.71 -7.22 14.22
N GLU A 42 -3.82 -7.50 13.29
CA GLU A 42 -2.53 -8.16 13.55
C GLU A 42 -1.44 -7.18 13.94
N ASN A 43 -1.64 -5.88 13.68
CA ASN A 43 -0.56 -4.89 13.80
C ASN A 43 -0.78 -3.86 14.90
N LEU A 44 -1.94 -3.78 15.58
CA LEU A 44 -2.17 -2.75 16.62
C LEU A 44 -1.09 -2.70 17.70
N GLY A 45 -0.76 -1.48 18.13
CA GLY A 45 0.28 -1.24 19.14
C GLY A 45 1.69 -1.32 18.55
N ALA A 46 2.64 -1.88 19.30
CA ALA A 46 4.06 -1.89 18.96
C ALA A 46 4.39 -2.41 17.54
N PRO A 47 3.74 -3.47 17.01
CA PRO A 47 4.02 -3.93 15.64
C PRO A 47 3.75 -2.86 14.57
N MET A 48 2.67 -2.08 14.70
CA MET A 48 2.36 -0.97 13.78
C MET A 48 3.47 0.08 13.79
N HIS A 49 3.92 0.46 14.99
CA HIS A 49 5.00 1.42 15.15
C HIS A 49 6.31 0.92 14.54
N HIS A 50 6.64 -0.37 14.73
CA HIS A 50 7.80 -0.98 14.09
C HIS A 50 7.69 -0.95 12.56
N MET A 51 6.50 -1.25 12.02
CA MET A 51 6.25 -1.20 10.59
C MET A 51 6.42 0.23 10.05
N PHE A 52 5.84 1.25 10.69
CA PHE A 52 6.00 2.64 10.23
C PHE A 52 7.45 3.13 10.31
N ARG A 53 8.19 2.79 11.37
CA ARG A 53 9.63 3.08 11.44
C ARG A 53 10.42 2.41 10.31
N ALA A 54 10.08 1.16 9.99
CA ALA A 54 10.72 0.46 8.87
C ALA A 54 10.42 1.16 7.53
N ILE A 55 9.17 1.58 7.31
CA ILE A 55 8.77 2.34 6.12
C ILE A 55 9.57 3.64 6.04
N ARG A 56 9.59 4.44 7.11
CA ARG A 56 10.35 5.70 7.18
C ARG A 56 11.82 5.49 6.85
N ARG A 57 12.45 4.49 7.47
CA ARG A 57 13.85 4.14 7.22
C ARG A 57 14.12 3.83 5.74
N ILE A 58 13.22 3.08 5.09
CA ILE A 58 13.37 2.78 3.65
C ILE A 58 13.26 4.06 2.81
N MET A 59 12.35 4.98 3.14
CA MET A 59 12.23 6.25 2.43
C MET A 59 13.47 7.14 2.64
N ASP A 60 14.03 7.14 3.85
CA ASP A 60 15.24 7.91 4.18
C ASP A 60 16.50 7.35 3.48
N GLU A 61 16.62 6.02 3.38
CA GLU A 61 17.77 5.34 2.76
C GLU A 61 17.69 5.30 1.22
N HIS A 62 16.49 5.45 0.64
CA HIS A 62 16.26 5.36 -0.80
C HIS A 62 15.42 6.54 -1.33
N PRO A 63 16.08 7.67 -1.68
CA PRO A 63 15.38 8.87 -2.18
C PRO A 63 14.58 8.68 -3.47
N ASP A 64 14.86 7.61 -4.24
CA ASP A 64 14.15 7.22 -5.46
C ASP A 64 12.93 6.33 -5.21
N VAL A 65 12.63 6.00 -3.95
CA VAL A 65 11.50 5.15 -3.56
C VAL A 65 10.36 6.01 -3.05
N LYS A 66 9.14 5.67 -3.47
CA LYS A 66 7.89 6.22 -2.95
C LYS A 66 7.03 5.09 -2.41
N ALA A 67 6.27 5.36 -1.36
CA ALA A 67 5.36 4.40 -0.76
C ALA A 67 3.93 4.95 -0.71
N ILE A 68 2.96 4.11 -1.08
CA ILE A 68 1.54 4.38 -0.88
C ILE A 68 1.02 3.36 0.14
N TYR A 69 0.54 3.87 1.28
CA TYR A 69 -0.12 3.06 2.29
C TYR A 69 -1.54 3.57 2.51
N PRO A 70 -2.58 2.85 2.05
CA PRO A 70 -3.96 3.19 2.33
C PRO A 70 -4.29 2.96 3.81
N ILE A 71 -4.11 4.00 4.62
CA ILE A 71 -4.31 3.93 6.08
C ILE A 71 -5.78 3.65 6.42
N HIS A 72 -6.00 2.64 7.27
CA HIS A 72 -7.33 2.35 7.79
C HIS A 72 -7.88 3.56 8.58
N MET A 73 -9.19 3.85 8.46
CA MET A 73 -9.89 4.92 9.20
C MET A 73 -9.92 4.78 10.73
N ASN A 74 -9.25 3.78 11.33
CA ASN A 74 -9.27 3.60 12.78
C ASN A 74 -8.39 4.69 13.42
N PRO A 75 -8.90 5.47 14.39
CA PRO A 75 -8.14 6.55 15.03
C PRO A 75 -6.80 6.12 15.63
N VAL A 76 -6.72 4.91 16.19
CA VAL A 76 -5.48 4.36 16.77
C VAL A 76 -4.42 4.14 15.69
N VAL A 77 -4.84 3.64 14.51
CA VAL A 77 -3.92 3.42 13.39
C VAL A 77 -3.42 4.75 12.83
N ARG A 78 -4.33 5.73 12.66
CA ARG A 78 -3.97 7.07 12.17
C ARG A 78 -3.02 7.79 13.13
N LYS A 79 -3.29 7.71 14.43
CA LYS A 79 -2.42 8.28 15.46
C LYS A 79 -1.00 7.68 15.40
N ALA A 80 -0.90 6.35 15.31
CA ALA A 80 0.41 5.71 15.17
C ALA A 80 1.14 6.10 13.88
N ALA A 81 0.40 6.32 12.78
CA ALA A 81 0.99 6.77 11.52
C ALA A 81 1.53 8.20 11.65
N GLU A 82 0.73 9.13 12.19
CA GLU A 82 1.16 10.51 12.45
C GLU A 82 2.42 10.55 13.34
N GLU A 83 2.44 9.78 14.44
CA GLU A 83 3.55 9.78 15.40
C GLU A 83 4.89 9.35 14.79
N GLU A 84 4.87 8.43 13.82
CA GLU A 84 6.10 7.87 13.23
C GLU A 84 6.47 8.52 11.88
N LEU A 85 5.49 8.97 11.10
CA LEU A 85 5.65 9.43 9.73
C LEU A 85 5.54 10.97 9.56
N GLY A 86 4.96 11.69 10.53
CA GLY A 86 4.84 13.15 10.48
C GLY A 86 3.52 13.62 9.89
#